data_AF-A0A9K3KUR3-F1
#
_entry.id   AF-A0A9K3KUR3-F1
#
_cell.length_a   1.000
_cell.length_b   1.000
_cell.length_c   1.000
_cell.angle_alpha   90.00
_cell.angle_beta   90.00
_cell.angle_gamma   90.00
#
_symmetry.space_group_name_H-M   'P 1'
#
loop_
_entity.id
_entity.type
_entity.pdbx_description
1 polymer ?
#
loop_
_entity_poly.entity_id
_entity_poly.type
_entity_poly.pdbx_seq_one_letter_code
_entity_poly.pdbx_strand_id
1 'polypeptide(L)'
;MKFAFFALSAIYGGVTLTAAFAPPASPAASVRTNSALQVAAQDKVTFDQEQFIAESKEMRLKHLEEQAMYALKISCENYGNAVFPNAMIAGDVVITHLLHRLGYIKDGKCKIMVVDTFHLFPETMEFLKEIEEFYDFKAEVFCAEGIPVGDKAAFDKRYGADLWKENIEEYDRVCKVEPFQRGLKTLKTDCMINGRTRWQGFERAWIDLFENAPIGGGLAKCNPLAYWTLEDTFDYIAKYKVPHHPLHAKGYPSIGDAKDTIPIPEDGSVRFVDFKFEGDKTQWLDYASERKGRFVGLANADGSTKTECGIHVSGAEKTWDRDLWESDKSKVKKIESVDAAIQVKDAGKPSVVVVYAPWCQYSQKMEDEFESFAEKYGGEIDIYSFRGDEEREFVQANLNTKSFPTVNVVKPDGTVVKYESEVRTVDAFKKFVDETLA
;
A
#
# COMPACT_ATOMS: atom_id res chain seq x y z
N MET A 1 -0.14 16.33 48.54
CA MET A 1 -0.71 14.98 48.29
C MET A 1 0.34 14.16 47.55
N LYS A 2 0.78 13.06 48.15
CA LYS A 2 1.81 12.12 47.66
C LYS A 2 1.12 10.84 47.14
N PHE A 3 1.58 10.27 46.03
CA PHE A 3 1.68 8.84 45.71
C PHE A 3 2.67 8.73 44.52
N ALA A 4 3.93 8.31 44.67
CA ALA A 4 4.52 7.01 45.04
C ALA A 4 4.81 6.12 43.80
N PHE A 5 6.04 6.25 43.29
CA PHE A 5 6.75 5.28 42.46
C PHE A 5 7.27 4.13 43.34
N PHE A 6 7.22 2.89 42.85
CA PHE A 6 7.92 1.75 43.47
C PHE A 6 8.94 1.17 42.49
N ALA A 7 10.21 1.20 42.92
CA ALA A 7 11.30 0.34 42.48
C ALA A 7 11.76 -0.45 43.70
N LEU A 8 12.14 -1.72 43.58
CA LEU A 8 12.93 -2.39 44.61
C LEU A 8 13.89 -3.44 44.03
N SER A 9 15.09 -3.42 44.60
CA SER A 9 16.33 -4.14 44.27
C SER A 9 16.39 -5.63 44.66
N ALA A 10 17.36 -6.31 44.06
CA ALA A 10 17.86 -7.66 44.32
C ALA A 10 18.56 -7.85 45.69
N ILE A 11 18.58 -9.11 46.18
CA ILE A 11 19.46 -9.61 47.26
C ILE A 11 20.01 -11.01 46.89
N TYR A 12 21.31 -11.20 47.10
CA TYR A 12 22.11 -12.42 46.93
C TYR A 12 22.10 -13.31 48.19
N GLY A 13 22.31 -14.63 48.03
CA GLY A 13 22.73 -15.53 49.12
C GLY A 13 22.81 -17.00 48.68
N GLY A 14 24.03 -17.55 48.59
CA GLY A 14 24.30 -18.95 48.22
C GLY A 14 24.50 -19.89 49.42
N VAL A 15 24.36 -21.20 49.21
CA VAL A 15 24.82 -22.28 50.11
C VAL A 15 25.19 -23.53 49.30
N THR A 16 26.41 -24.02 49.53
CA THR A 16 26.95 -25.36 49.15
C THR A 16 26.65 -26.39 50.24
N LEU A 17 26.43 -27.67 49.89
CA LEU A 17 26.66 -28.80 50.81
C LEU A 17 27.03 -30.10 50.06
N THR A 18 28.03 -30.80 50.58
CA THR A 18 28.60 -32.09 50.13
C THR A 18 28.16 -33.28 51.01
N ALA A 19 28.35 -34.48 50.46
CA ALA A 19 28.62 -35.79 51.11
C ALA A 19 27.47 -36.77 51.46
N ALA A 20 27.42 -37.83 50.63
CA ALA A 20 27.38 -39.28 50.90
C ALA A 20 26.69 -39.86 52.16
N PHE A 21 25.80 -40.85 51.93
CA PHE A 21 25.58 -42.01 52.81
C PHE A 21 25.11 -43.22 51.99
N ALA A 22 25.75 -44.37 52.18
CA ALA A 22 25.42 -45.67 51.57
C ALA A 22 24.40 -46.45 52.43
N PRO A 23 23.54 -47.31 51.86
CA PRO A 23 22.67 -48.20 52.62
C PRO A 23 23.25 -49.62 52.80
N PRO A 24 22.85 -50.38 53.84
CA PRO A 24 23.43 -51.67 54.20
C PRO A 24 22.83 -52.86 53.42
N ALA A 25 23.61 -53.94 53.26
CA ALA A 25 23.15 -55.30 52.89
C ALA A 25 22.39 -55.95 54.07
N SER A 26 21.48 -56.93 53.98
CA SER A 26 21.28 -58.16 53.18
C SER A 26 19.89 -58.76 53.63
N PRO A 27 19.37 -59.97 53.26
CA PRO A 27 19.98 -61.10 52.55
C PRO A 27 19.14 -61.73 51.41
N ALA A 28 19.79 -62.68 50.74
CA ALA A 28 19.31 -63.45 49.59
C ALA A 28 18.10 -64.36 49.87
N ALA A 29 17.20 -64.46 48.89
CA ALA A 29 16.32 -65.60 48.69
C ALA A 29 16.56 -66.14 47.26
N SER A 30 17.00 -67.39 47.20
CA SER A 30 17.24 -68.15 45.99
C SER A 30 15.95 -68.75 45.41
N VAL A 31 15.90 -68.91 44.09
CA VAL A 31 15.62 -70.20 43.38
C VAL A 31 14.74 -70.04 42.13
N ARG A 32 15.23 -70.71 41.06
CA ARG A 32 14.56 -71.31 39.87
C ARG A 32 14.41 -70.50 38.58
N THR A 33 15.37 -70.81 37.71
CA THR A 33 15.30 -70.98 36.26
C THR A 33 13.95 -71.48 35.72
N ASN A 34 13.41 -70.81 34.70
CA ASN A 34 13.26 -71.43 33.37
C ASN A 34 12.95 -70.40 32.28
N SER A 35 13.67 -70.56 31.18
CA SER A 35 13.65 -69.81 29.93
C SER A 35 12.31 -69.88 29.21
N ALA A 36 11.71 -68.73 28.92
CA ALA A 36 11.00 -68.41 27.67
C ALA A 36 10.37 -67.01 27.82
N LEU A 37 11.19 -65.95 27.79
CA LEU A 37 10.67 -64.61 27.55
C LEU A 37 10.61 -64.41 26.04
N GLN A 38 9.40 -64.59 25.49
CA GLN A 38 9.02 -63.90 24.27
C GLN A 38 9.33 -62.41 24.46
N VAL A 39 10.37 -61.93 23.79
CA VAL A 39 10.60 -60.49 23.65
C VAL A 39 9.47 -59.99 22.76
N ALA A 40 8.42 -59.48 23.39
CA ALA A 40 7.50 -58.59 22.70
C ALA A 40 8.34 -57.42 22.19
N ALA A 41 8.48 -57.31 20.88
CA ALA A 41 9.06 -56.15 20.23
C ALA A 41 8.25 -54.94 20.70
N GLN A 42 8.81 -54.14 21.61
CA GLN A 42 8.34 -52.79 21.84
C GLN A 42 8.69 -52.01 20.58
N ASP A 43 7.68 -51.74 19.76
CA ASP A 43 7.78 -50.76 18.69
C ASP A 43 8.27 -49.45 19.30
N LYS A 44 9.56 -49.16 19.14
CA LYS A 44 10.11 -47.85 19.44
C LYS A 44 9.44 -46.90 18.46
N VAL A 45 8.51 -46.09 18.96
CA VAL A 45 8.06 -44.89 18.24
C VAL A 45 9.32 -44.04 18.02
N THR A 46 9.85 -44.07 16.81
CA THR A 46 11.00 -43.28 16.40
C THR A 46 10.53 -41.86 16.06
N PHE A 47 11.22 -40.85 16.58
CA PHE A 47 11.00 -39.45 16.21
C PHE A 47 11.28 -39.26 14.72
N ASP A 48 10.24 -38.98 13.93
CA ASP A 48 10.35 -38.68 12.50
C ASP A 48 10.43 -37.17 12.29
N GLN A 49 11.65 -36.66 12.17
CA GLN A 49 11.90 -35.22 12.00
C GLN A 49 11.29 -34.66 10.71
N GLU A 50 11.22 -35.43 9.64
CA GLU A 50 10.66 -34.97 8.36
C GLU A 50 9.14 -34.77 8.47
N GLN A 51 8.47 -35.72 9.13
CA GLN A 51 7.04 -35.59 9.45
C GLN A 51 6.77 -34.35 10.29
N PHE A 52 7.52 -34.12 11.38
CA PHE A 52 7.33 -32.94 12.23
C PHE A 52 7.59 -31.62 11.50
N ILE A 53 8.58 -31.58 10.59
CA ILE A 53 8.81 -30.40 9.74
C ILE A 53 7.60 -30.15 8.85
N ALA A 54 7.07 -31.17 8.17
CA ALA A 54 5.90 -31.04 7.31
C ALA A 54 4.66 -30.57 8.08
N GLU A 55 4.37 -31.19 9.23
CA GLU A 55 3.26 -30.77 10.11
C GLU A 55 3.41 -29.32 10.57
N SER A 56 4.63 -28.89 10.92
CA SER A 56 4.88 -27.50 11.33
C SER A 56 4.64 -26.48 10.22
N LYS A 57 5.03 -26.82 8.98
CA LYS A 57 4.75 -26.00 7.80
C LYS A 57 3.26 -25.93 7.50
N GLU A 58 2.54 -27.05 7.63
CA GLU A 58 1.09 -27.08 7.46
C GLU A 58 0.38 -26.20 8.51
N MET A 59 0.77 -26.31 9.79
CA MET A 59 0.25 -25.46 10.86
C MET A 59 0.49 -23.98 10.58
N ARG A 60 1.70 -23.62 10.15
CA ARG A 60 2.06 -22.25 9.77
C ARG A 60 1.17 -21.74 8.64
N LEU A 61 1.08 -22.49 7.54
CA LEU A 61 0.32 -22.07 6.37
C LEU A 61 -1.17 -21.92 6.69
N LYS A 62 -1.73 -22.82 7.50
CA LYS A 62 -3.11 -22.72 7.98
C LYS A 62 -3.35 -21.43 8.76
N HIS A 63 -2.47 -21.10 9.70
CA HIS A 63 -2.57 -19.86 10.48
C HIS A 63 -2.51 -18.62 9.59
N LEU A 64 -1.57 -18.58 8.65
CA LEU A 64 -1.40 -17.48 7.71
C LEU A 64 -2.61 -17.31 6.78
N GLU A 65 -3.19 -18.41 6.30
CA GLU A 65 -4.43 -18.41 5.51
C GLU A 65 -5.62 -17.85 6.30
N GLU A 66 -5.81 -18.31 7.54
CA GLU A 66 -6.88 -17.83 8.43
C GLU A 66 -6.74 -16.33 8.71
N GLN A 67 -5.52 -15.85 8.95
CA GLN A 67 -5.22 -14.44 9.18
C GLN A 67 -5.46 -13.57 7.94
N ALA A 68 -5.04 -14.03 6.76
CA ALA A 68 -5.27 -13.33 5.50
C ALA A 68 -6.77 -13.26 5.18
N MET A 69 -7.52 -14.36 5.35
CA MET A 69 -8.96 -14.37 5.18
C MET A 69 -9.67 -13.45 6.18
N TYR A 70 -9.22 -13.42 7.44
CA TYR A 70 -9.73 -12.46 8.42
C TYR A 70 -9.54 -11.02 7.94
N ALA A 71 -8.34 -10.66 7.48
CA ALA A 71 -8.05 -9.31 7.01
C ALA A 71 -8.95 -8.90 5.84
N LEU A 72 -9.10 -9.79 4.84
CA LEU A 72 -9.97 -9.58 3.69
C LEU A 72 -11.45 -9.44 4.07
N LYS A 73 -11.94 -10.24 5.01
CA LYS A 73 -13.31 -10.13 5.53
C LYS A 73 -13.55 -8.78 6.18
N ILE A 74 -12.68 -8.36 7.10
CA ILE A 74 -12.82 -7.06 7.75
C ILE A 74 -12.83 -5.93 6.72
N SER A 75 -11.94 -5.96 5.72
CA SER A 75 -11.92 -4.97 4.65
C SER A 75 -13.18 -4.97 3.80
N CYS A 76 -13.66 -6.12 3.33
CA CYS A 76 -14.81 -6.18 2.41
C CYS A 76 -16.17 -6.05 3.12
N GLU A 77 -16.24 -6.25 4.44
CA GLU A 77 -17.49 -6.16 5.21
C GLU A 77 -17.68 -4.82 5.91
N ASN A 78 -16.60 -4.09 6.23
CA ASN A 78 -16.67 -2.81 6.94
C ASN A 78 -16.49 -1.58 6.03
N TYR A 79 -16.07 -1.79 4.78
CA TYR A 79 -15.92 -0.72 3.79
C TYR A 79 -16.86 -0.97 2.61
N GLY A 80 -17.33 0.12 1.98
CA GLY A 80 -18.32 0.06 0.92
C GLY A 80 -17.74 -0.26 -0.46
N ASN A 81 -16.49 0.11 -0.71
CA ASN A 81 -15.81 -0.01 -2.00
C ASN A 81 -14.37 -0.49 -1.81
N ALA A 82 -14.21 -1.75 -1.41
CA ALA A 82 -12.89 -2.38 -1.37
C ALA A 82 -12.36 -2.57 -2.81
N VAL A 83 -11.13 -2.13 -3.07
CA VAL A 83 -10.45 -2.33 -4.35
C VAL A 83 -9.11 -3.01 -4.11
N PHE A 84 -8.83 -4.01 -4.92
CA PHE A 84 -7.56 -4.73 -4.94
C PHE A 84 -6.82 -4.44 -6.24
N PRO A 85 -5.82 -3.53 -6.22
CA PRO A 85 -4.91 -3.36 -7.32
C PRO A 85 -3.98 -4.56 -7.45
N ASN A 86 -3.88 -5.10 -8.66
CA ASN A 86 -3.27 -6.39 -8.92
C ASN A 86 -2.29 -6.29 -10.09
N ALA A 87 -1.03 -6.65 -9.83
CA ALA A 87 0.06 -6.68 -10.81
C ALA A 87 0.39 -8.12 -11.29
N MET A 88 -0.44 -9.10 -10.95
CA MET A 88 -0.33 -10.52 -11.29
C MET A 88 0.93 -11.24 -10.78
N ILE A 89 1.60 -10.67 -9.75
CA ILE A 89 2.72 -11.33 -9.07
C ILE A 89 2.22 -12.42 -8.10
N ALA A 90 3.13 -13.25 -7.57
CA ALA A 90 2.80 -14.40 -6.72
C ALA A 90 1.86 -14.06 -5.55
N GLY A 91 2.14 -12.99 -4.79
CA GLY A 91 1.25 -12.57 -3.70
C GLY A 91 -0.14 -12.15 -4.19
N ASP A 92 -0.21 -11.49 -5.34
CA ASP A 92 -1.46 -10.95 -5.86
C ASP A 92 -2.41 -12.04 -6.37
N VAL A 93 -1.87 -13.11 -6.98
CA VAL A 93 -2.69 -14.26 -7.40
C VAL A 93 -3.22 -15.05 -6.20
N VAL A 94 -2.47 -15.09 -5.08
CA VAL A 94 -2.95 -15.65 -3.81
C VAL A 94 -4.10 -14.81 -3.25
N ILE A 95 -3.98 -13.48 -3.23
CA ILE A 95 -5.06 -12.59 -2.77
C ILE A 95 -6.31 -12.75 -3.65
N THR A 96 -6.13 -12.83 -4.98
CA THR A 96 -7.24 -13.10 -5.93
C THR A 96 -7.95 -14.40 -5.58
N HIS A 97 -7.19 -15.48 -5.34
CA HIS A 97 -7.76 -16.77 -4.97
C HIS A 97 -8.52 -16.72 -3.64
N LEU A 98 -7.97 -16.04 -2.63
CA LEU A 98 -8.61 -15.86 -1.33
C LEU A 98 -9.91 -15.05 -1.43
N LEU A 99 -9.91 -13.94 -2.17
CA LEU A 99 -11.09 -13.13 -2.43
C LEU A 99 -12.17 -13.93 -3.19
N HIS A 100 -11.78 -14.74 -4.16
CA HIS A 100 -12.68 -15.65 -4.86
C HIS A 100 -13.30 -16.68 -3.90
N ARG A 101 -12.49 -17.35 -3.07
CA ARG A 101 -12.97 -18.33 -2.08
C ARG A 101 -13.92 -17.72 -1.04
N LEU A 102 -13.78 -16.43 -0.75
CA LEU A 102 -14.68 -15.68 0.11
C LEU A 102 -15.94 -15.18 -0.61
N GLY A 103 -16.02 -15.31 -1.93
CA GLY A 103 -17.14 -14.84 -2.75
C GLY A 103 -17.11 -13.34 -3.06
N TYR A 104 -16.12 -12.60 -2.59
CA TYR A 104 -16.13 -11.12 -2.64
C TYR A 104 -15.88 -10.52 -4.02
N ILE A 105 -15.23 -11.27 -4.92
CA ILE A 105 -15.14 -10.89 -6.33
C ILE A 105 -16.53 -11.01 -6.98
N LYS A 106 -17.16 -12.19 -6.82
CA LYS A 106 -18.45 -12.51 -7.43
C LYS A 106 -19.59 -11.64 -6.93
N ASP A 107 -19.62 -11.35 -5.63
CA ASP A 107 -20.65 -10.53 -5.01
C ASP A 107 -20.39 -9.03 -5.19
N GLY A 108 -19.29 -8.65 -5.87
CA GLY A 108 -18.93 -7.26 -6.14
C GLY A 108 -18.46 -6.46 -4.92
N LYS A 109 -18.24 -7.12 -3.78
CA LYS A 109 -17.72 -6.48 -2.56
C LYS A 109 -16.27 -6.02 -2.70
N CYS A 110 -15.51 -6.68 -3.58
CA CYS A 110 -14.15 -6.27 -3.93
C CYS A 110 -14.00 -6.21 -5.45
N LYS A 111 -13.52 -5.08 -5.96
CA LYS A 111 -13.15 -4.92 -7.37
C LYS A 111 -11.66 -5.15 -7.56
N ILE A 112 -11.29 -5.81 -8.66
CA ILE A 112 -9.90 -5.97 -9.06
C ILE A 112 -9.55 -4.86 -10.04
N MET A 113 -8.47 -4.13 -9.75
CA MET A 113 -7.98 -3.03 -10.58
C MET A 113 -6.60 -3.39 -11.14
N VAL A 114 -6.35 -3.09 -12.41
CA VAL A 114 -5.06 -3.33 -13.06
C VAL A 114 -4.58 -2.04 -13.71
N VAL A 115 -3.29 -1.75 -13.60
CA VAL A 115 -2.65 -0.64 -14.31
C VAL A 115 -1.84 -1.18 -15.48
N ASP A 116 -2.31 -0.93 -16.70
CA ASP A 116 -1.57 -1.19 -17.92
C ASP A 116 -0.61 -0.02 -18.19
N THR A 117 0.67 -0.26 -17.95
CA THR A 117 1.74 0.72 -18.17
C THR A 117 2.13 0.85 -19.64
N PHE A 118 1.58 0.00 -20.51
CA PHE A 118 2.00 -0.27 -21.89
C PHE A 118 3.41 -0.86 -22.04
N HIS A 119 4.08 -1.17 -20.93
CA HIS A 119 5.45 -1.69 -20.90
C HIS A 119 5.57 -2.97 -20.07
N LEU A 120 4.45 -3.57 -19.67
CA LEU A 120 4.40 -4.89 -19.06
C LEU A 120 4.96 -5.96 -20.02
N PHE A 121 5.29 -7.13 -19.49
CA PHE A 121 5.54 -8.28 -20.35
C PHE A 121 4.26 -8.65 -21.13
N PRO A 122 4.36 -9.08 -22.40
CA PRO A 122 3.20 -9.57 -23.15
C PRO A 122 2.41 -10.63 -22.38
N GLU A 123 3.13 -11.53 -21.70
CA GLU A 123 2.54 -12.59 -20.88
C GLU A 123 1.67 -12.07 -19.74
N THR A 124 1.88 -10.85 -19.23
CA THR A 124 1.14 -10.32 -18.07
C THR A 124 -0.33 -10.05 -18.42
N MET A 125 -0.59 -9.43 -19.57
CA MET A 125 -1.97 -9.13 -19.99
C MET A 125 -2.66 -10.36 -20.58
N GLU A 126 -1.92 -11.32 -21.12
CA GLU A 126 -2.45 -12.64 -21.48
C GLU A 126 -2.86 -13.42 -20.23
N PHE A 127 -2.02 -13.45 -19.22
CA PHE A 127 -2.29 -14.13 -17.95
C PHE A 127 -3.44 -13.48 -17.16
N LEU A 128 -3.62 -12.16 -17.24
CA LEU A 128 -4.82 -11.51 -16.72
C LEU A 128 -6.10 -12.10 -17.32
N LYS A 129 -6.15 -12.33 -18.64
CA LYS A 129 -7.33 -12.93 -19.30
C LYS A 129 -7.58 -14.35 -18.81
N GLU A 130 -6.52 -15.14 -18.61
CA GLU A 130 -6.64 -16.50 -18.05
C GLU A 130 -7.21 -16.48 -16.63
N ILE A 131 -6.74 -15.55 -15.79
CA ILE A 131 -7.24 -15.38 -14.41
C ILE A 131 -8.70 -14.89 -14.40
N GLU A 132 -9.05 -13.94 -15.26
CA GLU A 132 -10.44 -13.46 -15.44
C GLU A 132 -11.39 -14.61 -15.81
N GLU A 133 -10.99 -15.46 -16.75
CA GLU A 133 -11.74 -16.65 -17.16
C GLU A 133 -11.82 -17.69 -16.03
N PHE A 134 -10.71 -17.97 -15.36
CA PHE A 134 -10.64 -18.99 -14.32
C PHE A 134 -11.52 -18.66 -13.10
N TYR A 135 -11.57 -17.39 -12.70
CA TYR A 135 -12.33 -16.94 -11.52
C TYR A 135 -13.66 -16.27 -11.84
N ASP A 136 -14.03 -16.16 -13.12
CA ASP A 136 -15.26 -15.54 -13.63
C ASP A 136 -15.44 -14.09 -13.14
N PHE A 137 -14.50 -13.22 -13.52
CA PHE A 137 -14.58 -11.79 -13.25
C PHE A 137 -13.98 -10.94 -14.38
N LYS A 138 -14.21 -9.63 -14.32
CA LYS A 138 -13.57 -8.65 -15.20
C LYS A 138 -12.82 -7.60 -14.37
N ALA A 139 -11.56 -7.39 -14.67
CA ALA A 139 -10.75 -6.36 -14.03
C ALA A 139 -11.07 -4.96 -14.59
N GLU A 140 -11.00 -3.96 -13.72
CA GLU A 140 -11.06 -2.55 -14.07
C GLU A 140 -9.65 -2.09 -14.48
N VAL A 141 -9.40 -1.95 -15.78
CA VAL A 141 -8.07 -1.65 -16.32
C VAL A 141 -7.92 -0.15 -16.57
N PHE A 142 -6.88 0.44 -15.99
CA PHE A 142 -6.50 1.85 -16.17
C PHE A 142 -5.13 1.92 -16.84
N CYS A 143 -4.94 2.91 -17.70
CA CYS A 143 -3.67 3.23 -18.36
C CYS A 143 -3.56 4.75 -18.53
N ALA A 144 -2.51 5.26 -19.16
CA ALA A 144 -2.29 6.71 -19.33
C ALA A 144 -3.53 7.42 -19.90
N GLU A 145 -3.89 8.56 -19.31
CA GLU A 145 -5.12 9.28 -19.65
C GLU A 145 -5.25 9.61 -21.14
N GLY A 146 -6.40 9.28 -21.72
CA GLY A 146 -6.70 9.56 -23.14
C GLY A 146 -6.07 8.59 -24.13
N ILE A 147 -5.47 7.49 -23.66
CA ILE A 147 -4.92 6.43 -24.49
C ILE A 147 -5.77 5.16 -24.32
N PRO A 148 -6.16 4.46 -25.40
CA PRO A 148 -6.84 3.18 -25.29
C PRO A 148 -5.95 2.12 -24.63
N VAL A 149 -6.53 1.29 -23.75
CA VAL A 149 -5.84 0.16 -23.11
C VAL A 149 -5.20 -0.75 -24.17
N GLY A 150 -3.96 -1.16 -23.96
CA GLY A 150 -3.18 -1.97 -24.91
C GLY A 150 -2.64 -1.23 -26.14
N ASP A 151 -2.96 0.06 -26.35
CA ASP A 151 -2.48 0.82 -27.53
C ASP A 151 -1.13 1.51 -27.26
N LYS A 152 -0.07 0.70 -27.20
CA LYS A 152 1.32 1.18 -27.07
C LYS A 152 1.72 2.13 -28.20
N ALA A 153 1.18 1.98 -29.41
CA ALA A 153 1.52 2.86 -30.53
C ALA A 153 0.97 4.29 -30.31
N ALA A 154 -0.25 4.41 -29.76
CA ALA A 154 -0.80 5.70 -29.36
C ALA A 154 -0.01 6.34 -28.20
N PHE A 155 0.47 5.53 -27.24
CA PHE A 155 1.39 5.98 -26.20
C PHE A 155 2.67 6.56 -26.80
N ASP A 156 3.36 5.78 -27.64
CA ASP A 156 4.64 6.19 -28.24
C ASP A 156 4.49 7.46 -29.09
N LYS A 157 3.35 7.63 -29.77
CA LYS A 157 3.04 8.83 -30.54
C LYS A 157 2.88 10.08 -29.66
N ARG A 158 2.31 9.94 -28.46
CA ARG A 158 2.03 11.09 -27.58
C ARG A 158 3.21 11.44 -26.68
N TYR A 159 3.88 10.43 -26.14
CA TYR A 159 4.85 10.58 -25.07
C TYR A 159 6.29 10.24 -25.48
N GLY A 160 6.48 9.66 -26.67
CA GLY A 160 7.77 9.16 -27.12
C GLY A 160 7.99 7.71 -26.72
N ALA A 161 8.65 6.95 -27.61
CA ALA A 161 8.84 5.52 -27.46
C ALA A 161 9.88 5.13 -26.40
N ASP A 162 10.64 6.08 -25.83
CA ASP A 162 11.71 5.87 -24.86
C ASP A 162 11.55 6.75 -23.61
N LEU A 163 10.32 7.21 -23.28
CA LEU A 163 10.07 8.15 -22.18
C LEU A 163 10.71 7.71 -20.85
N TRP A 164 10.74 6.41 -20.55
CA TRP A 164 11.36 5.91 -19.30
C TRP A 164 12.87 6.11 -19.23
N LYS A 165 13.56 6.26 -20.37
CA LYS A 165 15.00 6.60 -20.42
C LYS A 165 15.20 8.11 -20.37
N GLU A 166 14.32 8.85 -21.02
CA GLU A 166 14.40 10.31 -21.14
C GLU A 166 14.00 11.03 -19.85
N ASN A 167 12.91 10.58 -19.22
CA ASN A 167 12.37 11.14 -17.99
C ASN A 167 11.57 10.08 -17.22
N ILE A 168 12.24 9.39 -16.30
CA ILE A 168 11.63 8.31 -15.52
C ILE A 168 10.52 8.80 -14.58
N GLU A 169 10.60 10.04 -14.09
CA GLU A 169 9.57 10.62 -13.21
C GLU A 169 8.29 10.87 -13.97
N GLU A 170 8.39 11.45 -15.17
CA GLU A 170 7.23 11.65 -16.05
C GLU A 170 6.65 10.31 -16.52
N TYR A 171 7.51 9.34 -16.84
CA TYR A 171 7.07 7.97 -17.13
C TYR A 171 6.28 7.36 -15.98
N ASP A 172 6.81 7.39 -14.75
CA ASP A 172 6.13 6.86 -13.57
C ASP A 172 4.83 7.64 -13.32
N ARG A 173 4.82 8.96 -13.51
CA ARG A 173 3.63 9.79 -13.38
C ARG A 173 2.52 9.34 -14.33
N VAL A 174 2.80 9.28 -15.63
CA VAL A 174 1.76 9.04 -16.66
C VAL A 174 1.38 7.57 -16.82
N CYS A 175 2.31 6.64 -16.57
CA CYS A 175 2.06 5.20 -16.80
C CYS A 175 1.64 4.46 -15.53
N LYS A 176 1.97 4.97 -14.34
CA LYS A 176 1.76 4.26 -13.08
C LYS A 176 0.93 5.06 -12.10
N VAL A 177 1.41 6.25 -11.70
CA VAL A 177 0.85 7.01 -10.59
C VAL A 177 -0.52 7.58 -10.94
N GLU A 178 -0.64 8.34 -12.04
CA GLU A 178 -1.90 8.95 -12.47
C GLU A 178 -2.98 7.89 -12.77
N PRO A 179 -2.73 6.82 -13.55
CA PRO A 179 -3.75 5.81 -13.82
C PRO A 179 -4.20 5.06 -12.57
N PHE A 180 -3.26 4.79 -11.66
CA PHE A 180 -3.55 4.17 -10.37
C PHE A 180 -4.46 5.07 -9.51
N GLN A 181 -4.15 6.36 -9.42
CA GLN A 181 -4.94 7.35 -8.69
C GLN A 181 -6.33 7.56 -9.27
N ARG A 182 -6.40 7.77 -10.58
CA ARG A 182 -7.67 7.88 -11.30
C ARG A 182 -8.49 6.61 -11.14
N GLY A 183 -7.85 5.44 -11.13
CA GLY A 183 -8.50 4.16 -10.87
C GLY A 183 -9.19 4.11 -9.51
N LEU A 184 -8.46 4.37 -8.42
CA LEU A 184 -9.06 4.37 -7.08
C LEU A 184 -10.17 5.43 -6.94
N LYS A 185 -9.98 6.61 -7.53
CA LYS A 185 -11.00 7.69 -7.53
C LYS A 185 -12.25 7.27 -8.30
N THR A 186 -12.10 6.72 -9.50
CA THR A 186 -13.21 6.27 -10.36
C THR A 186 -14.01 5.16 -9.69
N LEU A 187 -13.33 4.26 -8.98
CA LEU A 187 -13.94 3.16 -8.25
C LEU A 187 -14.46 3.55 -6.86
N LYS A 188 -14.27 4.82 -6.45
CA LYS A 188 -14.68 5.37 -5.14
C LYS A 188 -14.11 4.58 -3.97
N THR A 189 -12.85 4.15 -4.10
CA THR A 189 -12.21 3.26 -3.14
C THR A 189 -12.13 3.88 -1.75
N ASP A 190 -12.63 3.17 -0.74
CA ASP A 190 -12.50 3.52 0.68
C ASP A 190 -11.61 2.52 1.46
N CYS A 191 -11.31 1.35 0.87
CA CYS A 191 -10.28 0.42 1.33
C CYS A 191 -9.46 -0.17 0.18
N MET A 192 -8.15 -0.01 0.23
CA MET A 192 -7.20 -0.59 -0.74
C MET A 192 -6.54 -1.84 -0.18
N ILE A 193 -6.93 -2.99 -0.70
CA ILE A 193 -6.22 -4.26 -0.49
C ILE A 193 -4.97 -4.25 -1.37
N ASN A 194 -3.83 -4.78 -0.91
CA ASN A 194 -2.61 -4.82 -1.72
C ASN A 194 -1.69 -6.00 -1.34
N GLY A 195 -0.79 -6.37 -2.25
CA GLY A 195 0.15 -7.49 -2.09
C GLY A 195 1.46 -7.18 -1.35
N ARG A 196 1.55 -6.09 -0.58
CA ARG A 196 2.77 -5.78 0.18
C ARG A 196 2.96 -6.78 1.32
N THR A 197 4.20 -7.23 1.50
CA THR A 197 4.59 -8.12 2.60
C THR A 197 5.81 -7.54 3.32
N ARG A 198 5.99 -7.87 4.60
CA ARG A 198 7.21 -7.52 5.35
C ARG A 198 8.44 -8.22 4.78
N TRP A 199 8.25 -9.36 4.11
CA TRP A 199 9.29 -10.16 3.47
C TRP A 199 10.01 -9.40 2.35
N GLN A 200 9.35 -8.43 1.72
CA GLN A 200 9.92 -7.59 0.67
C GLN A 200 10.96 -6.58 1.20
N GLY A 201 11.08 -6.39 2.53
CA GLY A 201 12.15 -5.59 3.12
C GLY A 201 11.90 -4.08 3.14
N PHE A 202 12.96 -3.35 3.47
CA PHE A 202 13.04 -1.88 3.37
C PHE A 202 11.87 -1.17 4.08
N GLU A 203 11.20 -0.22 3.42
CA GLU A 203 10.06 0.50 3.96
C GLU A 203 8.85 -0.39 4.28
N ARG A 204 8.80 -1.61 3.74
CA ARG A 204 7.73 -2.59 4.01
C ARG A 204 8.00 -3.45 5.24
N ALA A 205 9.20 -3.41 5.82
CA ALA A 205 9.63 -4.33 6.89
C ALA A 205 8.76 -4.30 8.16
N TRP A 206 7.99 -3.21 8.35
CA TRP A 206 7.20 -2.95 9.56
C TRP A 206 5.70 -2.75 9.28
N ILE A 207 5.21 -3.07 8.08
CA ILE A 207 3.77 -3.01 7.80
C ILE A 207 3.00 -4.05 8.62
N ASP A 208 1.75 -3.74 8.93
CA ASP A 208 0.78 -4.63 9.57
C ASP A 208 -0.35 -5.00 8.61
N LEU A 209 -1.31 -5.84 9.04
CA LEU A 209 -2.46 -6.21 8.21
C LEU A 209 -3.31 -5.02 7.78
N PHE A 210 -3.35 -3.97 8.59
CA PHE A 210 -4.09 -2.75 8.32
C PHE A 210 -3.21 -1.53 8.56
N GLU A 211 -3.29 -0.56 7.67
CA GLU A 211 -2.75 0.78 7.88
C GLU A 211 -3.92 1.76 7.95
N ASN A 212 -3.97 2.51 9.05
CA ASN A 212 -5.05 3.45 9.29
C ASN A 212 -5.01 4.59 8.28
N ALA A 213 -6.19 4.93 7.75
CA ALA A 213 -6.40 6.22 7.12
C ALA A 213 -6.12 7.34 8.13
N PRO A 214 -5.45 8.43 7.73
CA PRO A 214 -5.43 9.67 8.50
C PRO A 214 -6.83 10.09 8.96
N ILE A 215 -6.91 10.62 10.18
CA ILE A 215 -8.15 11.17 10.74
C ILE A 215 -8.63 12.31 9.83
N GLY A 216 -9.71 12.12 9.10
CA GLY A 216 -10.29 13.16 8.24
C GLY A 216 -10.75 12.68 6.85
N GLY A 217 -10.18 11.61 6.30
CA GLY A 217 -10.64 11.09 5.00
C GLY A 217 -9.57 10.46 4.12
N GLY A 218 -8.60 9.75 4.68
CA GLY A 218 -7.63 8.99 3.88
C GLY A 218 -8.13 7.60 3.46
N LEU A 219 -7.39 6.99 2.55
CA LEU A 219 -7.63 5.63 2.07
C LEU A 219 -7.15 4.59 3.10
N ALA A 220 -8.06 3.76 3.62
CA ALA A 220 -7.66 2.62 4.45
C ALA A 220 -6.88 1.61 3.61
N LYS A 221 -5.84 0.98 4.16
CA LYS A 221 -5.08 -0.05 3.44
C LYS A 221 -5.13 -1.38 4.17
N CYS A 222 -5.25 -2.46 3.41
CA CYS A 222 -5.19 -3.82 3.90
C CYS A 222 -4.05 -4.58 3.20
N ASN A 223 -3.13 -5.14 3.99
CA ASN A 223 -2.02 -5.96 3.52
C ASN A 223 -2.27 -7.41 4.02
N PRO A 224 -3.19 -8.18 3.40
CA PRO A 224 -3.63 -9.48 3.93
C PRO A 224 -2.49 -10.50 4.04
N LEU A 225 -1.40 -10.31 3.26
CA LEU A 225 -0.22 -11.16 3.27
C LEU A 225 0.96 -10.54 4.04
N ALA A 226 0.74 -9.53 4.89
CA ALA A 226 1.81 -8.77 5.57
C ALA A 226 2.89 -9.65 6.22
N TYR A 227 2.49 -10.76 6.84
CA TYR A 227 3.39 -11.65 7.58
C TYR A 227 3.80 -12.92 6.80
N TRP A 228 3.44 -13.02 5.53
CA TRP A 228 3.80 -14.14 4.67
C TRP A 228 5.23 -13.96 4.16
N THR A 229 5.97 -15.06 4.09
CA THR A 229 7.21 -15.13 3.32
C THR A 229 6.91 -15.45 1.85
N LEU A 230 7.90 -15.30 0.99
CA LEU A 230 7.77 -15.77 -0.40
C LEU A 230 7.59 -17.29 -0.45
N GLU A 231 8.19 -18.05 0.47
CA GLU A 231 8.00 -19.51 0.55
C GLU A 231 6.55 -19.86 0.88
N ASP A 232 5.94 -19.21 1.88
CA ASP A 232 4.53 -19.43 2.25
C ASP A 232 3.59 -19.15 1.06
N THR A 233 3.92 -18.12 0.27
CA THR A 233 3.14 -17.73 -0.93
C THR A 233 3.17 -18.83 -1.99
N PHE A 234 4.36 -19.37 -2.32
CA PHE A 234 4.49 -20.45 -3.29
C PHE A 234 3.97 -21.80 -2.76
N ASP A 235 4.12 -22.07 -1.46
CA ASP A 235 3.54 -23.25 -0.80
C ASP A 235 2.00 -23.21 -0.91
N TYR A 236 1.38 -22.03 -0.73
CA TYR A 236 -0.05 -21.85 -0.96
C TYR A 236 -0.46 -22.08 -2.42
N ILE A 237 0.27 -21.46 -3.37
CA ILE A 237 0.06 -21.66 -4.81
C ILE A 237 0.12 -23.15 -5.15
N ALA A 238 1.11 -23.87 -4.61
CA ALA A 238 1.29 -25.30 -4.86
C ALA A 238 0.19 -26.17 -4.25
N LYS A 239 -0.26 -25.83 -3.04
CA LYS A 239 -1.33 -26.53 -2.31
C LYS A 239 -2.66 -26.44 -3.03
N TYR A 240 -3.05 -25.24 -3.45
CA TYR A 240 -4.37 -24.98 -4.06
C TYR A 240 -4.37 -24.97 -5.59
N LYS A 241 -3.20 -25.21 -6.22
CA LYS A 241 -3.04 -25.17 -7.68
C LYS A 241 -3.51 -23.84 -8.28
N VAL A 242 -3.19 -22.75 -7.59
CA VAL A 242 -3.55 -21.39 -8.01
C VAL A 242 -2.82 -21.07 -9.32
N PRO A 243 -3.51 -20.62 -10.39
CA PRO A 243 -2.85 -20.11 -11.58
C PRO A 243 -1.83 -19.03 -11.20
N HIS A 244 -0.60 -19.12 -11.71
CA HIS A 244 0.47 -18.18 -11.40
C HIS A 244 1.18 -17.70 -12.66
N HIS A 245 1.82 -16.54 -12.58
CA HIS A 245 2.45 -15.90 -13.73
C HIS A 245 3.43 -16.86 -14.43
N PRO A 246 3.38 -17.01 -15.77
CA PRO A 246 4.22 -17.95 -16.50
C PRO A 246 5.72 -17.61 -16.44
N LEU A 247 6.06 -16.34 -16.21
CA LEU A 247 7.45 -15.91 -16.01
C LEU A 247 8.10 -16.47 -14.74
N HIS A 248 7.33 -16.99 -13.76
CA HIS A 248 7.94 -17.74 -12.65
C HIS A 248 8.72 -18.97 -13.15
N ALA A 249 8.26 -19.60 -14.25
CA ALA A 249 8.99 -20.69 -14.91
C ALA A 249 10.22 -20.22 -15.71
N LYS A 250 10.37 -18.91 -15.92
CA LYS A 250 11.49 -18.29 -16.63
C LYS A 250 12.49 -17.57 -15.69
N GLY A 251 12.33 -17.71 -14.38
CA GLY A 251 13.30 -17.19 -13.42
C GLY A 251 12.93 -15.86 -12.75
N TYR A 252 11.69 -15.39 -12.89
CA TYR A 252 11.28 -14.10 -12.35
C TYR A 252 10.49 -14.25 -11.03
N PRO A 253 11.07 -13.97 -9.85
CA PRO A 253 10.31 -13.99 -8.58
C PRO A 253 9.35 -12.80 -8.42
N SER A 254 9.61 -11.69 -9.12
CA SER A 254 8.76 -10.51 -9.16
C SER A 254 8.71 -9.96 -10.57
N ILE A 255 7.53 -9.47 -10.99
CA ILE A 255 7.26 -9.02 -12.35
C ILE A 255 6.71 -7.59 -12.33
N GLY A 256 7.06 -6.80 -13.33
CA GLY A 256 6.35 -5.58 -13.71
C GLY A 256 6.71 -5.19 -15.13
N ASP A 257 7.22 -3.98 -15.36
CA ASP A 257 7.58 -3.56 -16.71
C ASP A 257 8.76 -4.38 -17.25
N ALA A 258 8.63 -4.88 -18.49
CA ALA A 258 9.61 -5.75 -19.13
C ALA A 258 10.99 -5.10 -19.28
N LYS A 259 11.00 -3.77 -19.44
CA LYS A 259 12.22 -2.98 -19.63
C LYS A 259 13.12 -2.89 -18.38
N ASP A 260 12.56 -3.13 -17.20
CA ASP A 260 13.24 -2.92 -15.91
C ASP A 260 13.14 -4.12 -14.96
N THR A 261 12.81 -5.29 -15.50
CA THR A 261 12.67 -6.55 -14.75
C THR A 261 13.61 -7.61 -15.30
N ILE A 262 14.43 -8.20 -14.43
CA ILE A 262 15.34 -9.30 -14.77
C ILE A 262 15.04 -10.55 -13.91
N PRO A 263 15.41 -11.75 -14.37
CA PRO A 263 15.31 -12.95 -13.55
C PRO A 263 16.32 -12.94 -12.40
N ILE A 264 16.07 -13.74 -11.37
CA ILE A 264 16.96 -13.91 -10.22
C ILE A 264 17.24 -15.40 -10.00
N PRO A 265 18.51 -15.84 -9.90
CA PRO A 265 19.68 -15.14 -10.42
C PRO A 265 19.52 -14.81 -11.93
N GLU A 266 20.36 -13.94 -12.47
CA GLU A 266 20.21 -13.40 -13.83
C GLU A 266 20.25 -14.47 -14.94
N ASP A 267 20.83 -15.64 -14.66
CA ASP A 267 20.83 -16.79 -15.56
C ASP A 267 19.49 -17.54 -15.61
N GLY A 268 18.53 -17.15 -14.76
CA GLY A 268 17.21 -17.76 -14.64
C GLY A 268 17.25 -19.22 -14.18
N SER A 269 18.28 -19.64 -13.45
CA SER A 269 18.45 -21.03 -12.99
C SER A 269 17.47 -21.43 -11.88
N VAL A 270 16.90 -20.48 -11.14
CA VAL A 270 15.89 -20.72 -10.12
C VAL A 270 14.52 -20.44 -10.69
N ARG A 271 13.60 -21.41 -10.63
CA ARG A 271 12.29 -21.33 -11.30
C ARG A 271 11.21 -21.96 -10.44
N PHE A 272 9.96 -21.60 -10.73
CA PHE A 272 8.79 -22.31 -10.20
C PHE A 272 7.98 -22.88 -11.37
N VAL A 273 8.02 -24.20 -11.53
CA VAL A 273 7.48 -24.97 -12.66
C VAL A 273 6.59 -26.08 -12.11
N ASP A 274 5.40 -26.26 -12.66
CA ASP A 274 4.46 -27.31 -12.24
C ASP A 274 4.27 -27.40 -10.72
N PHE A 275 4.14 -26.23 -10.09
CA PHE A 275 3.95 -26.09 -8.64
C PHE A 275 5.14 -26.56 -7.78
N LYS A 276 6.34 -26.56 -8.33
CA LYS A 276 7.58 -26.95 -7.63
C LYS A 276 8.71 -25.99 -7.96
N PHE A 277 9.61 -25.81 -7.00
CA PHE A 277 10.86 -25.09 -7.23
C PHE A 277 11.86 -25.98 -7.97
N GLU A 278 12.54 -25.38 -8.95
CA GLU A 278 13.75 -25.91 -9.59
C GLU A 278 14.92 -24.98 -9.29
N GLY A 279 16.13 -25.54 -9.16
CA GLY A 279 17.34 -24.79 -8.82
C GLY A 279 17.50 -24.46 -7.33
N ASP A 280 18.46 -23.60 -7.03
CA ASP A 280 18.73 -23.14 -5.66
C ASP A 280 17.71 -22.08 -5.21
N LYS A 281 16.57 -22.54 -4.67
CA LYS A 281 15.48 -21.66 -4.22
C LYS A 281 15.89 -20.61 -3.19
N THR A 282 17.04 -20.74 -2.52
CA THR A 282 17.49 -19.75 -1.53
C THR A 282 17.69 -18.36 -2.13
N GLN A 283 18.01 -18.27 -3.42
CA GLN A 283 18.15 -16.99 -4.14
C GLN A 283 16.84 -16.21 -4.23
N TRP A 284 15.69 -16.90 -4.22
CA TRP A 284 14.35 -16.27 -4.16
C TRP A 284 13.88 -16.13 -2.72
N LEU A 285 14.12 -17.15 -1.91
CA LEU A 285 13.55 -17.34 -0.57
C LEU A 285 14.40 -16.70 0.54
N ASP A 286 15.27 -15.76 0.20
CA ASP A 286 15.95 -14.91 1.18
C ASP A 286 15.19 -13.59 1.38
N TYR A 287 15.34 -12.98 2.55
CA TYR A 287 14.67 -11.74 2.89
C TYR A 287 14.99 -10.63 1.89
N ALA A 288 13.96 -9.85 1.49
CA ALA A 288 14.05 -8.78 0.50
C ALA A 288 14.53 -9.23 -0.90
N SER A 289 14.59 -10.54 -1.19
CA SER A 289 15.12 -11.05 -2.47
C SER A 289 14.12 -11.08 -3.60
N GLU A 290 12.82 -11.23 -3.28
CA GLU A 290 11.71 -11.26 -4.25
C GLU A 290 11.82 -10.15 -5.30
N ARG A 291 12.20 -8.95 -4.87
CA ARG A 291 12.19 -7.74 -5.68
C ARG A 291 13.56 -7.28 -6.18
N LYS A 292 14.63 -8.06 -5.91
CA LYS A 292 16.01 -7.70 -6.34
C LYS A 292 16.14 -7.50 -7.85
N GLY A 293 15.33 -8.19 -8.65
CA GLY A 293 15.33 -8.08 -10.10
C GLY A 293 14.49 -6.94 -10.67
N ARG A 294 13.90 -6.07 -9.84
CA ARG A 294 13.03 -4.97 -10.28
C ARG A 294 13.83 -3.66 -10.36
N PHE A 295 13.38 -2.75 -11.23
CA PHE A 295 13.94 -1.41 -11.43
C PHE A 295 15.42 -1.39 -11.87
N VAL A 296 15.88 -2.47 -12.49
CA VAL A 296 17.28 -2.58 -12.93
C VAL A 296 17.57 -1.56 -14.02
N GLY A 297 18.66 -0.81 -13.83
CA GLY A 297 19.06 0.27 -14.75
C GLY A 297 18.30 1.59 -14.55
N LEU A 298 17.48 1.72 -13.50
CA LEU A 298 16.77 2.95 -13.16
C LEU A 298 17.35 3.64 -11.92
N ALA A 299 17.41 4.97 -11.96
CA ALA A 299 17.78 5.83 -10.84
C ALA A 299 16.69 6.88 -10.60
N ASN A 300 16.54 7.32 -9.34
CA ASN A 300 15.72 8.47 -8.99
C ASN A 300 16.41 9.77 -9.45
N ALA A 301 15.70 10.92 -9.47
CA ALA A 301 16.29 12.20 -9.88
C ALA A 301 17.47 12.67 -9.01
N ASP A 302 17.54 12.21 -7.76
CA ASP A 302 18.67 12.45 -6.87
C ASP A 302 19.89 11.55 -7.16
N GLY A 303 19.80 10.66 -8.16
CA GLY A 303 20.84 9.72 -8.57
C GLY A 303 20.90 8.43 -7.74
N SER A 304 20.03 8.25 -6.74
CA SER A 304 19.94 7.01 -5.97
C SER A 304 19.29 5.87 -6.77
N THR A 305 19.65 4.63 -6.48
CA THR A 305 19.04 3.46 -7.13
C THR A 305 17.56 3.39 -6.78
N LYS A 306 16.71 3.25 -7.80
CA LYS A 306 15.27 3.06 -7.60
C LYS A 306 15.03 1.65 -7.05
N THR A 307 14.51 1.55 -5.83
CA THR A 307 14.13 0.26 -5.21
C THR A 307 12.63 0.04 -5.18
N GLU A 308 11.84 1.09 -5.43
CA GLU A 308 10.39 1.12 -5.20
C GLU A 308 9.60 1.68 -6.38
N CYS A 309 8.36 1.20 -6.53
CA CYS A 309 7.43 1.76 -7.50
C CYS A 309 7.03 3.17 -7.07
N GLY A 310 6.89 4.11 -8.01
CA GLY A 310 6.39 5.47 -7.71
C GLY A 310 5.00 5.51 -7.05
N ILE A 311 4.24 4.41 -7.11
CA ILE A 311 2.95 4.25 -6.41
C ILE A 311 3.12 4.06 -4.88
N HIS A 312 4.29 3.59 -4.43
CA HIS A 312 4.53 3.16 -3.05
C HIS A 312 5.56 4.00 -2.30
N VAL A 313 6.09 5.07 -2.92
CA VAL A 313 7.05 5.98 -2.26
C VAL A 313 6.34 6.90 -1.26
N SER A 314 7.04 7.27 -0.18
CA SER A 314 6.56 8.29 0.76
C SER A 314 6.21 9.58 0.02
N GLY A 315 5.00 10.11 0.25
CA GLY A 315 4.43 11.23 -0.50
C GLY A 315 3.52 10.83 -1.67
N ALA A 316 3.64 9.61 -2.22
CA ALA A 316 2.63 9.08 -3.14
C ALA A 316 1.27 8.97 -2.46
N GLU A 317 1.24 8.93 -1.12
CA GLU A 317 0.01 9.04 -0.34
C GLU A 317 -0.62 10.41 -0.21
N LYS A 318 0.16 11.48 -0.37
CA LYS A 318 -0.34 12.86 -0.26
C LYS A 318 -1.22 13.27 -1.46
N THR A 319 -1.21 12.46 -2.51
CA THR A 319 -2.02 12.58 -3.72
C THR A 319 -3.26 11.65 -3.70
N TRP A 320 -3.47 10.86 -2.64
CA TRP A 320 -4.72 10.09 -2.41
C TRP A 320 -5.86 10.95 -1.91
N ASP A 321 -5.54 12.08 -1.28
CA ASP A 321 -6.58 13.01 -0.92
C ASP A 321 -7.08 13.65 -2.21
N ARG A 322 -8.37 13.44 -2.54
CA ARG A 322 -9.06 14.19 -3.59
C ARG A 322 -8.77 15.67 -3.37
N ASP A 323 -7.87 16.22 -4.19
CA ASP A 323 -7.57 17.64 -4.13
C ASP A 323 -8.79 18.41 -4.64
N LEU A 324 -9.03 19.58 -4.08
CA LEU A 324 -10.23 20.36 -4.32
C LEU A 324 -9.99 21.32 -5.48
N TRP A 325 -11.02 21.54 -6.30
CA TRP A 325 -10.94 22.45 -7.46
C TRP A 325 -9.92 22.05 -8.55
N GLU A 326 -9.58 20.76 -8.66
CA GLU A 326 -8.64 20.16 -9.64
C GLU A 326 -9.09 20.17 -11.10
N SER A 327 -10.33 20.58 -11.41
CA SER A 327 -10.80 20.52 -12.80
C SER A 327 -10.26 21.68 -13.64
N ASP A 328 -9.80 21.43 -14.87
CA ASP A 328 -9.43 22.47 -15.86
C ASP A 328 -10.56 23.48 -16.16
N LYS A 329 -11.78 23.19 -15.68
CA LYS A 329 -12.96 24.03 -15.83
C LYS A 329 -13.22 24.92 -14.62
N SER A 330 -12.56 24.65 -13.50
CA SER A 330 -12.67 25.37 -12.24
C SER A 330 -12.47 26.86 -12.46
N LYS A 331 -13.33 27.67 -11.85
CA LYS A 331 -13.18 29.13 -11.82
C LYS A 331 -12.34 29.60 -10.66
N VAL A 332 -12.09 28.74 -9.68
CA VAL A 332 -11.16 28.99 -8.59
C VAL A 332 -9.73 28.78 -9.09
N LYS A 333 -8.92 29.85 -9.05
CA LYS A 333 -7.53 29.83 -9.52
C LYS A 333 -6.62 29.13 -8.50
N LYS A 334 -5.84 28.15 -8.92
CA LYS A 334 -4.94 27.43 -8.01
C LYS A 334 -3.65 28.20 -7.76
N ILE A 335 -3.24 28.29 -6.49
CA ILE A 335 -1.91 28.75 -6.08
C ILE A 335 -1.05 27.50 -5.85
N GLU A 336 -0.03 27.30 -6.67
CA GLU A 336 0.76 26.06 -6.69
C GLU A 336 1.99 26.09 -5.77
N SER A 337 2.39 27.26 -5.26
CA SER A 337 3.59 27.40 -4.43
C SER A 337 3.47 28.52 -3.40
N VAL A 338 4.33 28.45 -2.38
CA VAL A 338 4.49 29.51 -1.37
C VAL A 338 4.88 30.84 -2.02
N ASP A 339 5.76 30.82 -3.03
CA ASP A 339 6.17 32.03 -3.76
C ASP A 339 4.99 32.65 -4.53
N ALA A 340 4.14 31.83 -5.15
CA ALA A 340 2.93 32.31 -5.81
C ALA A 340 1.93 32.89 -4.81
N ALA A 341 1.82 32.32 -3.60
CA ALA A 341 0.98 32.87 -2.53
C ALA A 341 1.49 34.25 -2.07
N ILE A 342 2.82 34.43 -1.97
CA ILE A 342 3.44 35.72 -1.67
C ILE A 342 3.17 36.72 -2.81
N GLN A 343 3.30 36.31 -4.07
CA GLN A 343 2.99 37.16 -5.22
C GLN A 343 1.53 37.62 -5.23
N VAL A 344 0.58 36.75 -4.89
CA VAL A 344 -0.84 37.11 -4.77
C VAL A 344 -1.05 38.16 -3.67
N LYS A 345 -0.32 38.04 -2.56
CA LYS A 345 -0.35 39.00 -1.45
C LYS A 345 0.23 40.36 -1.85
N ASP A 346 1.33 40.35 -2.61
CA ASP A 346 2.08 41.54 -2.98
C ASP A 346 1.62 42.15 -4.33
N ALA A 347 0.59 41.57 -4.96
CA ALA A 347 0.09 41.98 -6.28
C ALA A 347 -0.52 43.39 -6.32
N GLY A 348 -0.76 44.01 -5.18
CA GLY A 348 -1.40 45.33 -5.09
C GLY A 348 -2.87 45.34 -5.50
N LYS A 349 -3.50 44.15 -5.57
CA LYS A 349 -4.89 43.96 -5.98
C LYS A 349 -5.66 43.17 -4.92
N PRO A 350 -6.93 43.48 -4.66
CA PRO A 350 -7.72 42.70 -3.73
C PRO A 350 -7.97 41.30 -4.29
N SER A 351 -7.92 40.29 -3.43
CA SER A 351 -8.22 38.90 -3.81
C SER A 351 -8.84 38.13 -2.66
N VAL A 352 -9.51 37.02 -2.98
CA VAL A 352 -10.03 36.06 -2.00
C VAL A 352 -9.21 34.79 -2.08
N VAL A 353 -8.70 34.31 -0.97
CA VAL A 353 -7.91 33.07 -0.90
C VAL A 353 -8.56 32.11 0.08
N VAL A 354 -8.99 30.94 -0.39
CA VAL A 354 -9.28 29.82 0.50
C VAL A 354 -8.00 29.02 0.77
N VAL A 355 -7.63 28.93 2.04
CA VAL A 355 -6.63 27.97 2.50
C VAL A 355 -7.36 26.70 2.96
N TYR A 356 -7.07 25.58 2.32
CA TYR A 356 -7.77 24.32 2.53
C TYR A 356 -6.83 23.14 2.75
N ALA A 357 -7.42 22.03 3.17
CA ALA A 357 -6.77 20.74 3.25
C ALA A 357 -7.66 19.70 2.55
N PRO A 358 -7.13 18.91 1.60
CA PRO A 358 -7.90 17.90 0.86
C PRO A 358 -8.63 16.88 1.75
N TRP A 359 -8.01 16.47 2.86
CA TRP A 359 -8.59 15.55 3.86
C TRP A 359 -9.64 16.22 4.78
N CYS A 360 -9.86 17.53 4.72
CA CYS A 360 -10.81 18.19 5.62
C CYS A 360 -12.25 18.13 5.10
N GLN A 361 -13.12 17.41 5.82
CA GLN A 361 -14.57 17.32 5.48
C GLN A 361 -15.27 18.69 5.33
N TYR A 362 -14.81 19.72 6.04
CA TYR A 362 -15.37 21.06 5.94
C TYR A 362 -14.89 21.79 4.68
N SER A 363 -13.66 21.53 4.24
CA SER A 363 -13.15 22.02 2.95
C SER A 363 -13.93 21.37 1.80
N GLN A 364 -14.15 20.05 1.87
CA GLN A 364 -14.93 19.31 0.88
C GLN A 364 -16.38 19.79 0.80
N LYS A 365 -17.06 20.04 1.93
CA LYS A 365 -18.44 20.56 1.97
C LYS A 365 -18.59 21.97 1.38
N MET A 366 -17.52 22.76 1.40
CA MET A 366 -17.53 24.14 0.91
C MET A 366 -17.23 24.24 -0.60
N GLU A 367 -16.73 23.17 -1.22
CA GLU A 367 -16.19 23.18 -2.57
C GLU A 367 -17.15 23.76 -3.61
N ASP A 368 -18.37 23.22 -3.68
CA ASP A 368 -19.39 23.63 -4.67
C ASP A 368 -19.85 25.09 -4.48
N GLU A 369 -19.99 25.53 -3.23
CA GLU A 369 -20.38 26.91 -2.89
C GLU A 369 -19.26 27.90 -3.23
N PHE A 370 -18.00 27.53 -2.96
CA PHE A 370 -16.86 28.37 -3.29
C PHE A 370 -16.60 28.41 -4.80
N GLU A 371 -16.85 27.30 -5.51
CA GLU A 371 -16.84 27.25 -6.98
C GLU A 371 -17.93 28.17 -7.56
N SER A 372 -19.16 28.08 -7.04
CA SER A 372 -20.27 28.96 -7.45
C SER A 372 -19.97 30.44 -7.17
N PHE A 373 -19.25 30.72 -6.09
CA PHE A 373 -18.77 32.07 -5.77
C PHE A 373 -17.75 32.57 -6.81
N ALA A 374 -16.80 31.71 -7.21
CA ALA A 374 -15.83 32.02 -8.26
C ALA A 374 -16.47 32.18 -9.64
N GLU A 375 -17.46 31.35 -9.98
CA GLU A 375 -18.23 31.50 -11.22
C GLU A 375 -18.96 32.86 -11.29
N LYS A 376 -19.55 33.29 -10.18
CA LYS A 376 -20.36 34.51 -10.14
C LYS A 376 -19.54 35.79 -10.07
N TYR A 377 -18.44 35.79 -9.30
CA TYR A 377 -17.69 37.01 -8.98
C TYR A 377 -16.22 36.99 -9.40
N GLY A 378 -15.73 35.92 -10.04
CA GLY A 378 -14.34 35.81 -10.50
C GLY A 378 -13.94 36.84 -11.57
N GLY A 379 -14.91 37.53 -12.18
CA GLY A 379 -14.67 38.68 -13.06
C GLY A 379 -14.52 40.02 -12.32
N GLU A 380 -14.97 40.11 -11.06
CA GLU A 380 -14.89 41.30 -10.22
C GLU A 380 -13.66 41.27 -9.30
N ILE A 381 -13.35 40.10 -8.76
CA ILE A 381 -12.22 39.87 -7.84
C ILE A 381 -11.58 38.53 -8.13
N ASP A 382 -10.24 38.47 -8.02
CA ASP A 382 -9.54 37.20 -8.17
C ASP A 382 -9.82 36.28 -6.97
N ILE A 383 -10.22 35.04 -7.26
CA ILE A 383 -10.58 34.04 -6.26
C ILE A 383 -9.64 32.85 -6.42
N TYR A 384 -8.91 32.54 -5.36
CA TYR A 384 -7.84 31.55 -5.34
C TYR A 384 -8.08 30.44 -4.32
N SER A 385 -7.52 29.26 -4.61
CA SER A 385 -7.36 28.16 -3.66
C SER A 385 -5.87 27.92 -3.38
N PHE A 386 -5.54 27.66 -2.11
CA PHE A 386 -4.19 27.29 -1.68
C PHE A 386 -4.24 26.09 -0.74
N ARG A 387 -3.53 25.02 -1.11
CA ARG A 387 -3.40 23.82 -0.29
C ARG A 387 -2.44 24.11 0.86
N GLY A 388 -2.96 24.22 2.08
CA GLY A 388 -2.21 24.70 3.25
C GLY A 388 -1.81 23.62 4.26
N ASP A 389 -2.23 22.37 4.08
CA ASP A 389 -1.92 21.27 5.01
C ASP A 389 -0.45 20.90 5.04
N GLU A 390 0.27 21.10 3.94
CA GLU A 390 1.72 20.88 3.83
C GLU A 390 2.55 22.11 4.23
N GLU A 391 1.94 23.30 4.23
CA GLU A 391 2.61 24.60 4.42
C GLU A 391 2.14 25.31 5.71
N ARG A 392 1.92 24.55 6.79
CA ARG A 392 1.25 25.05 8.01
C ARG A 392 1.89 26.27 8.64
N GLU A 393 3.22 26.28 8.73
CA GLU A 393 3.95 27.42 9.30
C GLU A 393 3.77 28.67 8.45
N PHE A 394 3.84 28.51 7.13
CA PHE A 394 3.64 29.60 6.18
C PHE A 394 2.21 30.16 6.24
N VAL A 395 1.19 29.31 6.15
CA VAL A 395 -0.21 29.78 6.13
C VAL A 395 -0.65 30.40 7.45
N GLN A 396 -0.08 29.95 8.57
CA GLN A 396 -0.30 30.56 9.87
C GLN A 396 0.34 31.94 9.97
N ALA A 397 1.56 32.11 9.44
CA ALA A 397 2.27 33.39 9.49
C ALA A 397 1.75 34.40 8.46
N ASN A 398 1.36 33.95 7.27
CA ASN A 398 1.13 34.84 6.12
C ASN A 398 -0.33 34.93 5.67
N LEU A 399 -1.14 33.90 5.93
CA LEU A 399 -2.54 33.81 5.47
C LEU A 399 -3.54 33.67 6.63
N ASN A 400 -3.14 34.08 7.84
CA ASN A 400 -3.94 34.07 9.07
C ASN A 400 -4.72 32.75 9.32
N THR A 401 -4.14 31.62 8.92
CA THR A 401 -4.82 30.32 8.90
C THR A 401 -4.31 29.41 10.01
N LYS A 402 -5.19 29.05 10.95
CA LYS A 402 -4.90 28.09 12.05
C LYS A 402 -5.65 26.77 11.92
N SER A 403 -6.67 26.72 11.08
CA SER A 403 -7.52 25.56 10.82
C SER A 403 -8.09 25.62 9.41
N PHE A 404 -8.58 24.50 8.89
CA PHE A 404 -9.11 24.40 7.52
C PHE A 404 -10.62 24.14 7.51
N PRO A 405 -11.37 24.69 6.54
CA PRO A 405 -10.97 25.72 5.59
C PRO A 405 -10.98 27.13 6.23
N THR A 406 -9.98 27.94 5.91
CA THR A 406 -9.98 29.38 6.21
C THR A 406 -10.12 30.16 4.92
N VAL A 407 -11.15 31.01 4.83
CA VAL A 407 -11.31 31.96 3.72
C VAL A 407 -10.75 33.30 4.17
N ASN A 408 -9.93 33.92 3.34
CA ASN A 408 -9.34 35.21 3.60
C ASN A 408 -9.60 36.18 2.46
N VAL A 409 -9.75 37.45 2.79
CA VAL A 409 -9.61 38.56 1.84
C VAL A 409 -8.22 39.15 2.02
N VAL A 410 -7.46 39.18 0.92
CA VAL A 410 -6.19 39.91 0.82
C VAL A 410 -6.51 41.31 0.31
N LYS A 411 -6.15 42.33 1.07
CA LYS A 411 -6.31 43.73 0.69
C LYS A 411 -5.19 44.18 -0.26
N PRO A 412 -5.36 45.30 -0.99
CA PRO A 412 -4.32 45.83 -1.88
C PRO A 412 -2.98 46.15 -1.20
N ASP A 413 -2.98 46.37 0.12
CA ASP A 413 -1.77 46.61 0.92
C ASP A 413 -1.11 45.32 1.44
N GLY A 414 -1.62 44.15 1.04
CA GLY A 414 -1.16 42.84 1.49
C GLY A 414 -1.71 42.40 2.84
N THR A 415 -2.58 43.19 3.48
CA THR A 415 -3.22 42.80 4.74
C THR A 415 -4.21 41.66 4.51
N VAL A 416 -4.11 40.61 5.32
CA VAL A 416 -4.98 39.42 5.22
C VAL A 416 -6.04 39.45 6.31
N VAL A 417 -7.31 39.53 5.92
CA VAL A 417 -8.47 39.52 6.82
C VAL A 417 -9.18 38.18 6.71
N LYS A 418 -9.35 37.52 7.85
CA LYS A 418 -9.97 36.20 7.95
C LYS A 418 -11.49 36.29 8.02
N TYR A 419 -12.17 35.40 7.31
CA TYR A 419 -13.61 35.18 7.44
C TYR A 419 -13.92 34.38 8.70
N GLU A 420 -14.61 35.00 9.66
CA GLU A 420 -14.91 34.40 10.97
C GLU A 420 -16.26 33.67 11.05
N SER A 421 -17.10 33.77 10.02
CA SER A 421 -18.43 33.15 10.01
C SER A 421 -18.39 31.67 9.60
N GLU A 422 -19.28 30.88 10.22
CA GLU A 422 -19.49 29.47 9.86
C GLU A 422 -20.40 29.29 8.63
N VAL A 423 -21.12 30.34 8.21
CA VAL A 423 -22.00 30.30 7.04
C VAL A 423 -21.15 30.36 5.77
N ARG A 424 -21.17 29.30 4.96
CA ARG A 424 -20.35 29.16 3.75
C ARG A 424 -21.18 29.19 2.47
N THR A 425 -21.93 30.27 2.27
CA THR A 425 -22.76 30.48 1.08
C THR A 425 -22.18 31.59 0.19
N VAL A 426 -22.47 31.54 -1.12
CA VAL A 426 -22.05 32.58 -2.09
C VAL A 426 -22.35 34.01 -1.60
N ASP A 427 -23.56 34.25 -1.08
CA ASP A 427 -23.96 35.59 -0.61
C ASP A 427 -23.21 36.01 0.65
N ALA A 428 -22.89 35.07 1.54
CA ALA A 428 -22.14 35.35 2.75
C ALA A 428 -20.67 35.68 2.44
N PHE A 429 -20.07 35.01 1.45
CA PHE A 429 -18.74 35.37 0.96
C PHE A 429 -18.74 36.74 0.29
N LYS A 430 -19.72 37.03 -0.58
CA LYS A 430 -19.81 38.34 -1.23
C LYS A 430 -19.94 39.48 -0.22
N LYS A 431 -20.83 39.32 0.76
CA LYS A 431 -21.01 40.29 1.84
C LYS A 431 -19.71 40.55 2.60
N PHE A 432 -18.97 39.49 2.92
CA PHE A 432 -17.68 39.62 3.61
C PHE A 432 -16.64 40.37 2.77
N VAL A 433 -16.56 40.09 1.47
CA VAL A 433 -15.67 40.82 0.56
C VAL A 433 -16.01 42.31 0.55
N ASP A 434 -17.30 42.65 0.41
CA ASP A 434 -17.76 44.03 0.36
C ASP A 434 -17.49 44.79 1.66
N GLU A 435 -17.77 44.17 2.81
CA GLU A 435 -17.50 44.77 4.13
C GLU A 435 -16.01 44.94 4.41
N THR A 436 -15.16 44.08 3.84
CA THR A 436 -13.72 44.12 4.08
C THR A 436 -13.00 45.13 3.17
N LEU A 437 -13.54 45.38 1.97
CA LEU A 437 -12.96 46.26 0.95
C LEU A 437 -13.61 47.65 0.89
N ALA A 438 -14.75 47.86 1.55
CA ALA A 438 -15.31 49.18 1.82
C ALA A 438 -14.41 50.00 2.76
#